data_AF-A0A447JIN8-F1
#
_entry.id   AF-A0A447JIN8-F1
#
_cell.length_a   1.000
_cell.length_b   1.000
_cell.length_c   1.000
_cell.angle_alpha   90.00
_cell.angle_beta   90.00
_cell.angle_gamma   90.00
#
_symmetry.space_group_name_H-M   'P 1'
#
loop_
_entity.id
_entity.type
_entity.pdbx_description
1 polymer ?
#
loop_
_entity_poly.entity_id
_entity_poly.type
_entity_poly.pdbx_seq_one_letter_code
_entity_poly.pdbx_strand_id
1 'polypeptide(L)'
;MHRICLSRSEWRHHHALVFKDRPDYRFVLGEKGEVLDIVAEPRRIANRIVEESMIAANLCAARVLRDKLGFGIYTTYIRASIPRMPTRWPRC
;
A
#
# COMPACT_ATOMS: atom_id res chain seq x y z
N MET A 1 -14.90 14.44 -1.35
CA MET A 1 -13.91 13.34 -1.21
C MET A 1 -12.60 13.75 -0.52
N HIS A 2 -12.06 14.95 -0.75
CA HIS A 2 -10.77 15.37 -0.17
C HIS A 2 -10.71 15.37 1.38
N ARG A 3 -11.73 15.87 2.08
CA ARG A 3 -11.80 15.85 3.57
C ARG A 3 -11.75 14.44 4.16
N ILE A 4 -12.42 13.47 3.52
CA ILE A 4 -12.46 12.07 3.97
C ILE A 4 -11.08 11.43 3.82
N CYS A 5 -10.38 11.74 2.72
CA CYS A 5 -9.03 11.26 2.45
C CYS A 5 -8.03 11.78 3.49
N LEU A 6 -8.12 13.07 3.88
CA LEU A 6 -7.27 13.65 4.92
C LEU A 6 -7.52 13.00 6.27
N SER A 7 -8.78 12.90 6.70
CA SER A 7 -9.14 12.31 7.99
C SER A 7 -8.76 10.81 8.08
N ARG A 8 -8.89 10.05 7.00
CA ARG A 8 -8.39 8.66 6.95
C ARG A 8 -6.88 8.57 6.92
N SER A 9 -6.20 9.49 6.22
CA SER A 9 -4.74 9.53 6.21
C SER A 9 -4.18 9.82 7.61
N GLU A 10 -4.80 10.74 8.36
CA GLU A 10 -4.46 11.01 9.75
C GLU A 10 -4.74 9.78 10.64
N TRP A 11 -5.91 9.17 10.50
CA TRP A 11 -6.24 7.96 11.27
C TRP A 11 -5.25 6.82 11.02
N ARG A 12 -4.85 6.59 9.76
CA ARG A 12 -3.80 5.61 9.43
C ARG A 12 -2.44 6.01 10.00
N HIS A 13 -2.08 7.29 10.01
CA HIS A 13 -0.83 7.74 10.61
C HIS A 13 -0.75 7.40 12.10
N HIS A 14 -1.88 7.47 12.80
CA HIS A 14 -1.96 7.16 14.23
C HIS A 14 -2.18 5.67 14.54
N HIS A 15 -2.88 4.92 13.69
CA HIS A 15 -3.37 3.57 14.02
C HIS A 15 -2.85 2.46 13.10
N ALA A 16 -2.12 2.78 12.03
CA ALA A 16 -1.63 1.82 11.06
C ALA A 16 -0.16 2.09 10.66
N LEU A 17 0.48 1.08 10.09
CA LEU A 17 1.80 1.21 9.49
C LEU A 17 1.66 1.96 8.16
N VAL A 18 1.89 3.28 8.18
CA VAL A 18 1.97 4.08 6.96
C VAL A 18 3.34 3.82 6.31
N PHE A 19 3.32 3.12 5.18
CA PHE A 19 4.53 2.92 4.38
C PHE A 19 5.03 4.27 3.86
N LYS A 20 6.35 4.49 3.82
CA LYS A 20 6.90 5.66 3.13
C LYS A 20 6.61 5.51 1.62
N ASP A 21 5.96 6.53 1.05
CA ASP A 21 5.66 6.60 -0.38
C ASP A 21 6.96 6.37 -1.18
N ARG A 22 7.00 5.30 -1.97
CA ARG A 22 8.04 5.12 -2.98
C ARG A 22 7.51 5.72 -4.29
N PRO A 23 8.28 6.58 -4.97
CA PRO A 23 7.86 7.10 -6.26
C PRO A 23 7.70 5.94 -7.25
N ASP A 24 6.63 5.99 -8.04
CA ASP A 24 6.42 5.05 -9.13
C ASP A 24 7.28 5.52 -10.32
N TYR A 25 8.03 4.59 -10.94
CA TYR A 25 8.89 4.91 -12.07
C TYR A 25 8.19 4.57 -13.38
N ARG A 26 8.06 5.56 -14.26
CA ARG A 26 7.49 5.39 -15.59
C ARG A 26 8.59 5.46 -16.65
N PHE A 27 8.72 4.38 -17.41
CA PHE A 27 9.62 4.33 -18.56
C PHE A 27 8.94 5.00 -19.75
N VAL A 28 9.61 6.00 -20.33
CA VAL A 28 9.19 6.61 -21.58
C VAL A 28 9.91 5.88 -22.70
N LEU A 29 9.15 5.17 -23.54
CA LEU A 29 9.67 4.39 -24.66
C LEU A 29 9.51 5.17 -25.97
N GLY A 30 10.52 5.12 -26.83
CA GLY A 30 10.47 5.63 -28.21
C GLY A 30 9.74 4.67 -29.16
N GLU A 31 9.60 5.06 -30.43
CA GLU A 31 8.87 4.29 -31.45
C GLU A 31 9.44 2.88 -31.70
N LYS A 32 10.72 2.65 -31.40
CA LYS A 32 11.38 1.33 -31.52
C LYS A 32 11.49 0.58 -30.18
N GLY A 33 10.83 1.07 -29.12
CA GLY A 33 10.86 0.46 -27.79
C GLY A 33 12.14 0.74 -26.98
N GLU A 34 12.97 1.69 -27.43
CA GLU A 34 14.14 2.15 -26.69
C GLU A 34 13.72 3.06 -25.52
N VAL A 35 14.33 2.86 -24.36
CA VAL A 35 14.06 3.66 -23.16
C VAL A 35 14.70 5.04 -23.35
N LEU A 36 13.87 6.06 -23.56
CA LEU A 36 14.29 7.44 -23.72
C LEU A 36 14.53 8.11 -22.37
N ASP A 37 13.65 7.84 -21.39
CA ASP A 37 13.74 8.45 -20.07
C ASP A 37 13.07 7.58 -18.99
N ILE A 38 13.52 7.73 -17.75
CA ILE A 38 12.95 7.10 -16.57
C ILE A 38 12.47 8.21 -15.63
N VAL A 39 11.17 8.50 -15.68
CA VAL A 39 10.59 9.58 -14.89
C VAL A 39 10.05 9.01 -13.58
N ALA A 40 10.53 9.54 -12.46
CA ALA A 40 9.96 9.28 -11.15
C ALA A 40 8.72 10.17 -10.96
N GLU A 41 7.53 9.58 -10.98
CA GLU A 41 6.30 10.33 -10.76
C GLU A 41 5.94 10.32 -9.27
N PRO A 42 5.92 11.50 -8.60
CA PRO A 42 5.50 11.57 -7.22
C PRO A 42 3.99 11.31 -7.12
N ARG A 43 3.59 10.54 -6.11
CA ARG A 43 2.17 10.27 -5.83
C ARG A 43 1.43 11.57 -5.53
N ARG A 44 0.48 11.93 -6.39
CA ARG A 44 -0.37 13.11 -6.22
C ARG A 44 -1.52 12.82 -5.26
N ILE A 45 -2.13 13.89 -4.74
CA ILE A 45 -3.33 13.82 -3.88
C ILE A 45 -4.47 13.01 -4.54
N ALA A 46 -4.59 13.09 -5.87
CA ALA A 46 -5.57 12.29 -6.62
C ALA A 46 -5.35 10.78 -6.44
N ASN A 47 -4.09 10.31 -6.51
CA ASN A 47 -3.75 8.90 -6.31
C ASN A 47 -4.12 8.44 -4.91
N ARG A 48 -3.88 9.30 -3.90
CA ARG A 48 -4.29 9.02 -2.51
C ARG A 48 -5.81 8.92 -2.37
N ILE A 49 -6.58 9.80 -3.01
CA ILE A 49 -8.05 9.75 -2.96
C ILE A 49 -8.58 8.44 -3.57
N VAL A 50 -8.04 8.03 -4.71
CA VAL A 50 -8.43 6.78 -5.36
C VAL A 50 -8.04 5.59 -4.48
N GLU A 51 -6.83 5.57 -3.94
CA GLU A 51 -6.33 4.52 -3.05
C GLU A 51 -7.19 4.36 -1.78
N GLU A 52 -7.51 5.47 -1.11
CA GLU A 52 -8.39 5.44 0.08
C GLU A 52 -9.79 4.93 -0.28
N SER A 53 -10.34 5.35 -1.43
CA SER A 53 -11.66 4.93 -1.90
C SER A 53 -11.69 3.44 -2.22
N MET A 54 -10.68 2.93 -2.93
CA MET A 54 -10.54 1.51 -3.25
C MET A 54 -10.40 0.65 -1.99
N ILE A 55 -9.64 1.12 -0.99
CA ILE A 55 -9.49 0.40 0.28
C ILE A 55 -10.81 0.38 1.06
N ALA A 56 -11.60 1.46 1.04
CA ALA A 56 -12.95 1.45 1.62
C ALA A 56 -13.86 0.43 0.94
N ALA A 57 -13.85 0.41 -0.40
CA ALA A 57 -14.65 -0.52 -1.18
C ALA A 57 -14.28 -1.98 -0.89
N ASN A 58 -12.98 -2.30 -0.88
CA ASN A 58 -12.47 -3.65 -0.58
C ASN A 58 -12.80 -4.07 0.85
N LEU A 59 -12.76 -3.14 1.82
CA LEU A 59 -13.16 -3.42 3.20
C LEU A 59 -14.66 -3.76 3.29
N CYS A 60 -15.52 -3.01 2.58
CA CYS A 60 -16.95 -3.30 2.52
C CYS A 60 -17.20 -4.67 1.86
N ALA A 61 -16.52 -4.97 0.76
CA ALA A 61 -16.62 -6.27 0.09
C ALA A 61 -16.19 -7.41 1.03
N ALA A 62 -15.06 -7.26 1.73
CA ALA A 62 -14.59 -8.24 2.70
C ALA A 62 -15.60 -8.48 3.84
N ARG A 63 -16.25 -7.41 4.35
CA ARG A 63 -17.31 -7.54 5.36
C ARG A 63 -18.52 -8.29 4.83
N VAL A 64 -19.00 -7.93 3.65
CA VAL A 64 -20.18 -8.58 3.04
C VAL A 64 -19.89 -10.05 2.71
N LEU A 65 -18.71 -10.37 2.17
CA LEU A 65 -18.31 -11.74 1.87
C LEU A 65 -18.21 -12.58 3.15
N ARG A 66 -17.63 -12.03 4.22
CA ARG A 66 -17.57 -12.68 5.53
C ARG A 66 -18.98 -12.93 6.10
N ASP A 67 -19.85 -11.93 6.06
CA ASP A 67 -21.15 -11.99 6.74
C ASP A 67 -22.19 -12.82 5.96
N LYS A 68 -22.11 -12.89 4.62
CA LYS A 68 -23.07 -13.63 3.78
C LYS A 68 -22.60 -15.02 3.35
N LEU A 69 -21.33 -15.19 3.03
CA LEU A 69 -20.80 -16.43 2.43
C LEU A 69 -19.89 -17.18 3.40
N GLY A 70 -19.24 -16.51 4.36
CA GLY A 70 -18.34 -17.13 5.33
C GLY A 70 -16.98 -17.55 4.74
N PHE A 71 -16.79 -17.46 3.42
CA PHE A 71 -15.55 -17.72 2.71
C PHE A 71 -15.38 -16.76 1.52
N GLY A 72 -14.14 -16.54 1.11
CA GLY A 72 -13.80 -15.62 0.02
C GLY A 72 -12.29 -15.56 -0.21
N ILE A 73 -11.87 -14.94 -1.31
CA ILE A 73 -10.45 -14.73 -1.60
C ILE A 73 -10.00 -13.48 -0.84
N TYR A 74 -9.21 -13.67 0.22
CA TYR A 74 -8.67 -12.58 1.02
C TYR A 74 -7.17 -12.48 0.83
N THR A 75 -6.68 -11.27 0.54
CA THR A 75 -5.26 -10.96 0.66
C THR A 75 -4.93 -10.77 2.14
N THR A 76 -4.26 -11.75 2.75
CA THR A 76 -3.82 -11.67 4.15
C THR A 76 -2.34 -11.29 4.20
N TYR A 77 -2.01 -10.31 5.03
CA TYR A 77 -0.63 -9.95 5.32
C TYR A 77 -0.35 -10.31 6.78
N ILE A 78 0.44 -11.36 7.00
CA ILE A 78 0.92 -11.73 8.33
C ILE A 78 2.07 -10.79 8.65
N ARG A 79 1.93 -10.03 9.74
CA ARG A 79 3.03 -9.20 10.24
C ARG A 79 4.22 -10.12 10.50
N ALA A 80 5.35 -9.82 9.85
CA ALA A 80 6.59 -10.56 10.08
C ALA A 80 6.85 -10.66 11.59
N SER A 81 6.93 -11.89 12.09
CA SER A 81 7.48 -12.15 13.41
C SER A 81 8.87 -11.53 13.44
N ILE A 82 9.11 -10.63 14.39
CA ILE A 82 10.45 -10.13 14.69
C ILE A 82 11.31 -11.39 14.89
N PRO A 83 12.33 -11.67 14.05
CA PRO A 83 13.25 -12.75 14.36
C PRO A 83 13.88 -12.34 15.69
N ARG A 84 13.72 -13.16 16.74
CA ARG A 84 14.49 -12.97 17.96
C ARG A 84 15.96 -12.92 17.53
N MET A 85 16.59 -11.75 17.62
CA MET A 85 18.02 -11.61 17.36
C MET A 85 18.76 -12.68 18.17
N PRO A 86 19.59 -13.54 17.57
CA PRO A 86 20.44 -14.42 18.36
C PRO A 86 21.43 -13.53 19.13
N THR A 87 21.35 -13.55 20.46
CA THR A 87 22.17 -12.77 21.40
C THR A 87 23.62 -13.24 21.48
N ARG A 88 24.24 -13.71 20.39
CA ARG A 88 25.64 -14.13 20.40
C ARG A 88 26.25 -14.06 19.00
N TRP A 89 26.97 -12.98 18.73
CA TRP A 89 28.05 -13.00 17.75
C TRP A 89 29.32 -13.51 18.46
N PRO A 90 29.99 -14.56 17.98
CA PRO A 90 31.30 -14.94 18.51
C PRO A 90 32.29 -13.85 18.09
N ARG A 91 32.99 -13.27 19.08
CA ARG A 91 34.11 -12.36 18.86
C ARG A 91 35.21 -13.10 18.10
N CYS A 92 35.67 -12.50 17.00
CA CYS A 92 37.03 -12.69 16.51
C CYS A 92 38.04 -12.21 17.56
#